data_AF-A0A7Z9QZH4-F1
#
_entry.id   AF-A0A7Z9QZH4-F1
#
_cell.length_a   1.000
_cell.length_b   1.000
_cell.length_c   1.000
_cell.angle_alpha   90.00
_cell.angle_beta   90.00
_cell.angle_gamma   90.00
#
_symmetry.space_group_name_H-M   'P 1'
#
loop_
_entity.id
_entity.type
_entity.pdbx_description
1 polymer ?
#
loop_
_entity_poly.entity_id
_entity_poly.type
_entity_poly.pdbx_seq_one_letter_code
_entity_poly.pdbx_strand_id
1 'polypeptide(L)'
;MAEKILFDVNVILDYVLETGDYTSVEYAINKISNCQLYGFFPAGLVPLLSHLLEQKLAKTPHPRITYSKEKLKKVMSHLQLIATTGEDALAILDTDSYLTIETARRVCPDAMVITDSPSSLKQFRTFTPRAFVEYYKDRCEKESDQVLFLNLEREYINLMEEVDQALLSVAAKAQYIMGPEVSQFEAGAASYLGTKHAIGVASGTDALVLALRALAIQRSGQEFFSEEDLIITSSFTFIATGDAILRAGATPLFVDIDPNDFNLNV
;
A
#
# COMPACT_ATOMS: atom_id res chain seq x y z
N MET A 1 -2.69 -12.65 -8.34
CA MET A 1 -2.85 -11.45 -7.46
C MET A 1 -3.00 -11.99 -6.05
N ALA A 2 -2.19 -11.58 -5.09
CA ALA A 2 -2.26 -12.16 -3.75
C ALA A 2 -3.59 -11.80 -3.09
N GLU A 3 -4.30 -12.80 -2.58
CA GLU A 3 -5.66 -12.64 -2.08
C GLU A 3 -5.69 -11.85 -0.77
N LYS A 4 -6.74 -11.05 -0.59
CA LYS A 4 -6.94 -10.18 0.57
C LYS A 4 -7.95 -10.83 1.50
N ILE A 5 -7.59 -10.89 2.79
CA ILE A 5 -8.37 -11.59 3.81
C ILE A 5 -8.66 -10.63 4.95
N LEU A 6 -9.91 -10.59 5.36
CA LEU A 6 -10.35 -9.89 6.54
C LEU A 6 -10.80 -10.91 7.59
N PHE A 7 -10.29 -10.78 8.81
CA PHE A 7 -10.68 -11.65 9.91
C PHE A 7 -11.77 -11.01 10.76
N ASP A 8 -12.79 -11.81 11.06
CA ASP A 8 -13.75 -11.54 12.12
C ASP A 8 -13.05 -11.57 13.50
N VAL A 9 -13.49 -10.70 14.41
CA VAL A 9 -12.96 -10.62 15.78
C VAL A 9 -13.08 -11.96 16.52
N ASN A 10 -14.16 -12.72 16.32
CA ASN A 10 -14.40 -14.00 16.98
C ASN A 10 -13.44 -15.09 16.48
N VAL A 11 -13.06 -15.04 15.20
CA VAL A 11 -12.07 -15.95 14.60
C VAL A 11 -10.68 -15.70 15.17
N ILE A 12 -10.28 -14.42 15.34
CA ILE A 12 -9.02 -14.06 15.98
C ILE A 12 -9.03 -14.49 17.46
N LEU A 13 -10.15 -14.27 18.15
CA LEU A 13 -10.34 -14.63 19.54
C LEU A 13 -10.17 -16.15 19.75
N ASP A 14 -10.79 -16.95 18.90
CA ASP A 14 -10.67 -18.41 18.93
C ASP A 14 -9.24 -18.88 18.66
N TYR A 15 -8.54 -18.24 17.73
CA TYR A 15 -7.13 -18.55 17.47
C TYR A 15 -6.22 -18.28 18.68
N VAL A 16 -6.41 -17.14 19.35
CA VAL A 16 -5.59 -16.71 20.50
C VAL A 16 -5.87 -17.54 21.76
N LEU A 17 -7.11 -18.03 21.91
CA LEU A 17 -7.55 -18.87 23.01
C LEU A 17 -7.40 -20.38 22.74
N GLU A 18 -6.95 -20.74 21.54
CA GLU A 18 -6.85 -22.13 21.06
C GLU A 18 -8.19 -22.90 21.14
N THR A 19 -9.28 -22.18 20.90
CA THR A 19 -10.65 -22.71 20.84
C THR A 19 -11.13 -22.81 19.40
N GLY A 20 -12.21 -23.56 19.16
CA GLY A 20 -12.78 -23.70 17.81
C GLY A 20 -11.81 -24.32 16.81
N ASP A 21 -11.86 -23.86 15.55
CA ASP A 21 -10.97 -24.29 14.47
C ASP A 21 -9.74 -23.37 14.33
N TYR A 22 -8.97 -23.25 15.41
CA TYR A 22 -7.77 -22.41 15.42
C TYR A 22 -6.69 -22.88 14.43
N THR A 23 -6.67 -24.17 14.06
CA THR A 23 -5.69 -24.74 13.14
C THR A 23 -5.84 -24.19 11.72
N SER A 24 -7.07 -24.00 11.26
CA SER A 24 -7.32 -23.38 9.95
C SER A 24 -6.98 -21.89 9.95
N VAL A 25 -7.22 -21.21 11.06
CA VAL A 25 -6.79 -19.81 11.24
C VAL A 25 -5.27 -19.70 11.27
N GLU A 26 -4.59 -20.61 11.95
CA GLU A 26 -3.11 -20.68 11.96
C GLU A 26 -2.53 -20.87 10.57
N TYR A 27 -3.16 -21.70 9.73
CA TYR A 27 -2.78 -21.86 8.33
C TYR A 27 -2.87 -20.52 7.58
N ALA A 28 -4.00 -19.81 7.70
CA ALA A 28 -4.20 -18.51 7.05
C ALA A 28 -3.16 -17.48 7.52
N ILE A 29 -2.90 -17.39 8.83
CA ILE A 29 -1.89 -16.50 9.40
C ILE A 29 -0.49 -16.83 8.87
N ASN A 30 -0.10 -18.11 8.80
CA ASN A 30 1.21 -18.50 8.27
C ASN A 30 1.37 -18.11 6.79
N LYS A 31 0.29 -18.18 6.00
CA LYS A 31 0.29 -17.72 4.60
C LYS A 31 0.45 -16.21 4.48
N ILE A 32 -0.14 -15.44 5.40
CA ILE A 32 0.07 -13.99 5.50
C ILE A 32 1.51 -13.68 5.91
N SER A 33 2.06 -14.38 6.91
CA SER A 33 3.46 -14.23 7.35
C SER A 33 4.49 -14.49 6.25
N ASN A 34 4.16 -15.36 5.29
CA ASN A 34 5.01 -15.67 4.13
C ASN A 34 4.70 -14.79 2.91
N CYS A 35 3.96 -13.69 3.08
CA CYS A 35 3.55 -12.76 2.02
C CYS A 35 2.77 -13.42 0.86
N GLN A 36 2.11 -14.55 1.10
CA GLN A 36 1.27 -15.23 0.10
C GLN A 36 -0.17 -14.69 0.08
N LEU A 37 -0.57 -14.02 1.17
CA LEU A 37 -1.88 -13.42 1.41
C LEU A 37 -1.69 -12.07 2.10
N TYR A 38 -2.65 -11.17 1.92
CA TYR A 38 -2.75 -9.96 2.72
C TYR A 38 -3.80 -10.13 3.81
N GLY A 39 -3.41 -9.93 5.06
CA GLY A 39 -4.30 -10.02 6.20
C GLY A 39 -4.65 -8.64 6.74
N PHE A 40 -5.94 -8.39 6.92
CA PHE A 40 -6.46 -7.14 7.44
C PHE A 40 -7.29 -7.38 8.71
N PHE A 41 -7.34 -6.36 9.57
CA PHE A 41 -8.20 -6.34 10.76
C PHE A 41 -8.72 -4.92 11.03
N PRO A 42 -10.02 -4.73 11.33
CA PRO A 42 -10.55 -3.40 11.64
C PRO A 42 -9.96 -2.86 12.94
N ALA A 43 -9.33 -1.68 12.90
CA ALA A 43 -8.70 -1.06 14.05
C ALA A 43 -9.70 -0.78 15.18
N GLY A 44 -10.95 -0.44 14.84
CA GLY A 44 -12.04 -0.23 15.79
C GLY A 44 -12.42 -1.48 16.60
N LEU A 45 -12.06 -2.68 16.14
CA LEU A 45 -12.32 -3.94 16.84
C LEU A 45 -11.19 -4.38 17.77
N VAL A 46 -10.03 -3.70 17.76
CA VAL A 46 -8.90 -4.01 18.66
C VAL A 46 -9.26 -3.82 20.15
N PRO A 47 -9.95 -2.74 20.56
CA PRO A 47 -10.43 -2.61 21.93
C PRO A 47 -11.46 -3.68 22.29
N LEU A 48 -12.35 -4.03 21.34
CA LEU A 48 -13.35 -5.07 21.55
C LEU A 48 -12.71 -6.45 21.74
N LEU A 49 -11.70 -6.79 20.93
CA LEU A 49 -10.92 -8.02 21.09
C LEU A 49 -10.33 -8.12 22.50
N SER A 50 -9.75 -7.03 23.00
CA SER A 50 -9.19 -6.97 24.36
C SER A 50 -10.26 -7.19 25.43
N HIS A 51 -11.41 -6.53 25.30
CA HIS A 51 -12.54 -6.69 26.21
C HIS A 51 -13.12 -8.12 26.21
N LEU A 52 -13.31 -8.70 25.02
CA LEU A 52 -13.84 -10.07 24.86
C LEU A 52 -12.86 -11.12 25.40
N LEU A 53 -11.55 -10.93 25.20
CA LEU A 53 -10.51 -11.76 25.80
C LEU A 53 -10.61 -11.74 27.33
N GLU A 54 -10.66 -10.55 27.94
CA GLU A 54 -10.82 -10.41 29.40
C GLU A 54 -12.10 -11.08 29.91
N GLN A 55 -13.22 -10.89 29.21
CA GLN A 55 -14.51 -11.44 29.60
C GLN A 55 -14.53 -12.98 29.52
N LYS A 56 -13.99 -13.58 28.44
CA LYS A 56 -13.90 -15.04 28.29
C LYS A 56 -12.96 -15.66 29.34
N LEU A 57 -11.84 -14.99 29.65
CA LEU A 57 -10.92 -15.43 30.72
C LEU A 57 -11.57 -15.34 32.11
N ALA A 58 -12.33 -14.28 32.39
CA ALA A 58 -13.01 -14.10 33.68
C ALA A 58 -14.17 -15.08 33.91
N LYS A 59 -14.91 -15.45 32.85
CA LYS A 59 -16.06 -16.39 32.93
C LYS A 59 -15.67 -17.86 33.03
N THR A 60 -14.39 -18.22 32.81
CA THR A 60 -13.96 -19.62 32.73
C THR A 60 -12.91 -19.94 33.80
N PRO A 61 -13.28 -20.42 35.00
CA PRO A 61 -12.32 -20.77 36.06
C PRO A 61 -11.60 -22.11 35.84
N HIS A 62 -11.55 -22.62 34.59
CA HIS A 62 -10.99 -23.94 34.27
C HIS A 62 -9.61 -23.85 33.57
N PRO A 63 -8.65 -24.74 33.92
CA PRO A 63 -7.27 -24.76 33.41
C PRO A 63 -7.12 -25.23 31.95
N ARG A 64 -8.16 -25.15 31.12
CA ARG A 64 -8.17 -25.68 29.74
C ARG A 64 -8.16 -24.62 28.64
N ILE A 65 -8.46 -23.35 28.94
CA ILE A 65 -8.30 -22.27 27.96
C ILE A 65 -6.90 -21.69 28.11
N THR A 66 -6.07 -21.92 27.10
CA THR A 66 -4.70 -21.41 27.06
C THR A 66 -4.70 -20.09 26.30
N TYR A 67 -4.55 -18.97 27.01
CA TYR A 67 -4.30 -17.69 26.36
C TYR A 67 -2.84 -17.61 25.90
N SER A 68 -2.61 -17.52 24.60
CA SER A 68 -1.28 -17.36 24.03
C SER A 68 -0.99 -15.91 23.65
N LYS A 69 -0.23 -15.22 24.53
CA LYS A 69 0.34 -13.89 24.22
C LYS A 69 1.20 -13.92 22.94
N GLU A 70 1.89 -15.03 22.70
CA GLU A 70 2.71 -15.20 21.50
C GLU A 70 1.86 -15.26 20.24
N LYS A 71 0.74 -15.98 20.25
CA LYS A 71 -0.21 -16.01 19.12
C LYS A 71 -0.86 -14.66 18.88
N LEU A 72 -1.24 -13.93 19.93
CA LEU A 72 -1.76 -12.56 19.80
C LEU A 72 -0.70 -11.64 19.17
N LYS A 73 0.54 -11.68 19.68
CA LYS A 73 1.63 -10.89 19.10
C LYS A 73 1.87 -11.26 17.63
N LYS A 74 1.88 -12.56 17.32
CA LYS A 74 2.06 -13.09 15.96
C LYS A 74 0.96 -12.61 15.02
N VAL A 75 -0.30 -12.66 15.41
CA VAL A 75 -1.39 -12.23 14.52
C VAL A 75 -1.36 -10.72 14.33
N MET A 76 -1.21 -9.95 15.42
CA MET A 76 -1.20 -8.49 15.36
C MET A 76 0.03 -7.92 14.62
N SER A 77 1.15 -8.65 14.58
CA SER A 77 2.35 -8.21 13.84
C SER A 77 2.28 -8.46 12.34
N HIS A 78 1.31 -9.25 11.87
CA HIS A 78 1.19 -9.63 10.46
C HIS A 78 -0.13 -9.16 9.81
N LEU A 79 -1.11 -8.75 10.62
CA LEU A 79 -2.32 -8.11 10.13
C LEU A 79 -2.11 -6.61 10.02
N GLN A 80 -2.55 -6.04 8.91
CA GLN A 80 -2.64 -4.60 8.74
C GLN A 80 -3.93 -4.09 9.40
N LEU A 81 -3.77 -3.11 10.30
CA LEU A 81 -4.90 -2.48 10.97
C LEU A 81 -5.47 -1.39 10.07
N ILE A 82 -6.79 -1.40 9.89
CA ILE A 82 -7.47 -0.43 9.03
C ILE A 82 -8.42 0.42 9.86
N ALA A 83 -8.33 1.75 9.71
CA ALA A 83 -9.29 2.67 10.30
C ALA A 83 -10.66 2.61 9.59
N THR A 84 -11.73 2.49 10.38
CA THR A 84 -13.12 2.67 9.94
C THR A 84 -13.52 4.13 10.08
N THR A 85 -14.14 4.73 9.06
CA THR A 85 -14.59 6.13 9.11
C THR A 85 -15.87 6.31 9.92
N GLY A 86 -16.07 7.52 10.48
CA GLY A 86 -17.11 7.81 11.47
C GLY A 86 -18.57 7.86 10.99
N GLU A 87 -18.87 7.61 9.71
CA GLU A 87 -20.27 7.47 9.24
C GLU A 87 -20.95 6.18 9.75
N ASP A 88 -20.19 5.30 10.41
CA ASP A 88 -20.48 3.89 10.64
C ASP A 88 -20.98 3.51 12.05
N ALA A 89 -21.26 4.49 12.92
CA ALA A 89 -21.58 4.22 14.34
C ALA A 89 -23.08 4.20 14.70
N LEU A 90 -23.99 4.53 13.78
CA LEU A 90 -25.38 4.87 14.13
C LEU A 90 -26.47 3.91 13.62
N ALA A 91 -26.14 2.84 12.90
CA ALA A 91 -27.14 1.91 12.37
C ALA A 91 -26.87 0.42 12.74
N ILE A 92 -27.55 -0.03 13.81
CA ILE A 92 -28.10 -1.39 14.02
C ILE A 92 -27.18 -2.54 14.55
N LEU A 93 -27.57 -3.01 15.74
CA LEU A 93 -27.58 -4.35 16.39
C LEU A 93 -26.39 -5.35 16.38
N ASP A 94 -25.37 -5.26 15.53
CA ASP A 94 -24.19 -6.14 15.62
C ASP A 94 -22.91 -5.42 15.14
N THR A 95 -22.22 -4.77 16.09
CA THR A 95 -21.15 -3.81 15.79
C THR A 95 -19.89 -4.42 15.18
N ASP A 96 -19.59 -5.69 15.43
CA ASP A 96 -18.40 -6.38 14.93
C ASP A 96 -18.52 -6.82 13.46
N SER A 97 -19.64 -7.46 13.10
CA SER A 97 -19.98 -7.84 11.73
C SER A 97 -20.02 -6.63 10.80
N TYR A 98 -20.60 -5.50 11.27
CA TYR A 98 -20.71 -4.27 10.48
C TYR A 98 -19.36 -3.58 10.24
N LEU A 99 -18.52 -3.43 11.27
CA LEU A 99 -17.20 -2.81 11.10
C LEU A 99 -16.33 -3.64 10.15
N THR A 100 -16.46 -4.97 10.20
CA THR A 100 -15.81 -5.89 9.25
C THR A 100 -16.30 -5.65 7.82
N ILE A 101 -17.62 -5.51 7.62
CA ILE A 101 -18.24 -5.20 6.32
C ILE A 101 -17.71 -3.90 5.71
N GLU A 102 -17.76 -2.81 6.47
CA GLU A 102 -17.43 -1.49 5.92
C GLU A 102 -15.93 -1.34 5.68
N THR A 103 -15.11 -1.95 6.55
CA THR A 103 -13.67 -2.09 6.29
C THR A 103 -13.41 -2.82 4.97
N ALA A 104 -14.09 -3.94 4.73
CA ALA A 104 -13.97 -4.69 3.48
C ALA A 104 -14.41 -3.84 2.27
N ARG A 105 -15.58 -3.17 2.32
CA ARG A 105 -16.06 -2.33 1.20
C ARG A 105 -15.08 -1.23 0.81
N ARG A 106 -14.50 -0.57 1.81
CA ARG A 106 -13.64 0.60 1.60
C ARG A 106 -12.28 0.20 1.03
N VAL A 107 -11.65 -0.80 1.64
CA VAL A 107 -10.22 -1.05 1.44
C VAL A 107 -9.97 -2.23 0.50
N CYS A 108 -10.82 -3.25 0.58
CA CYS A 108 -10.66 -4.46 -0.22
C CYS A 108 -12.04 -4.98 -0.66
N PRO A 109 -12.70 -4.36 -1.65
CA PRO A 109 -14.04 -4.76 -2.06
C PRO A 109 -14.15 -6.26 -2.42
N ASP A 110 -13.05 -6.83 -2.92
CA ASP A 110 -12.92 -8.24 -3.29
C ASP A 110 -12.35 -9.13 -2.17
N ALA A 111 -12.19 -8.62 -0.95
CA ALA A 111 -11.66 -9.40 0.16
C ALA A 111 -12.55 -10.59 0.51
N MET A 112 -11.89 -11.66 0.92
CA MET A 112 -12.53 -12.80 1.54
C MET A 112 -12.63 -12.58 3.04
N VAL A 113 -13.82 -12.74 3.60
CA VAL A 113 -14.05 -12.58 5.03
C VAL A 113 -14.05 -13.95 5.69
N ILE A 114 -13.12 -14.17 6.63
CA ILE A 114 -13.09 -15.39 7.44
C ILE A 114 -13.87 -15.11 8.73
N THR A 115 -15.01 -15.78 8.89
CA THR A 115 -15.96 -15.60 10.00
C THR A 115 -16.54 -16.95 10.45
N ASP A 116 -16.93 -17.04 11.72
CA ASP A 116 -17.69 -18.17 12.25
C ASP A 116 -19.20 -18.08 11.90
N SER A 117 -19.65 -16.92 11.42
CA SER A 117 -21.06 -16.59 11.16
C SER A 117 -21.31 -16.09 9.72
N PRO A 118 -21.07 -16.92 8.67
CA PRO A 118 -21.08 -16.47 7.27
C PRO A 118 -22.43 -15.91 6.78
N SER A 119 -23.54 -16.30 7.42
CA SER A 119 -24.91 -15.92 7.04
C SER A 119 -25.19 -14.43 7.20
N SER A 120 -24.45 -13.73 8.06
CA SER A 120 -24.62 -12.30 8.35
C SER A 120 -23.95 -11.41 7.31
N LEU A 121 -23.13 -11.98 6.42
CA LEU A 121 -22.18 -11.27 5.56
C LEU A 121 -22.36 -11.57 4.05
N LYS A 122 -23.59 -11.88 3.61
CA LYS A 122 -23.92 -12.40 2.25
C LYS A 122 -23.43 -11.58 1.06
N GLN A 123 -23.08 -10.32 1.27
CA GLN A 123 -22.60 -9.40 0.24
C GLN A 123 -21.10 -9.55 -0.06
N PHE A 124 -20.36 -10.33 0.73
CA PHE A 124 -18.96 -10.66 0.52
C PHE A 124 -18.74 -12.16 0.33
N ARG A 125 -17.58 -12.52 -0.20
CA ARG A 125 -17.12 -13.91 -0.20
C ARG A 125 -16.72 -14.29 1.22
N THR A 126 -17.62 -14.98 1.91
CA THR A 126 -17.42 -15.38 3.30
C THR A 126 -17.07 -16.85 3.41
N PHE A 127 -16.16 -17.15 4.32
CA PHE A 127 -15.70 -18.50 4.57
C PHE A 127 -15.64 -18.75 6.07
N THR A 128 -16.02 -19.96 6.48
CA THR A 128 -15.51 -20.48 7.76
C THR A 128 -14.01 -20.73 7.63
N PRO A 129 -13.23 -20.73 8.74
CA PRO A 129 -11.79 -21.01 8.68
C PRO A 129 -11.45 -22.26 7.86
N ARG A 130 -12.16 -23.37 8.10
CA ARG A 130 -11.99 -24.62 7.36
C ARG A 130 -12.29 -24.47 5.86
N ALA A 131 -13.42 -23.86 5.52
CA ALA A 131 -13.82 -23.67 4.13
C ALA A 131 -12.82 -22.81 3.36
N PHE A 132 -12.23 -21.82 4.03
CA PHE A 132 -11.15 -21.00 3.45
C PHE A 132 -9.92 -21.86 3.11
N VAL A 133 -9.47 -22.73 4.03
CA VAL A 133 -8.31 -23.59 3.78
C VAL A 133 -8.55 -24.54 2.61
N GLU A 134 -9.73 -25.14 2.53
CA GLU A 134 -10.12 -26.05 1.43
C GLU A 134 -10.15 -25.30 0.09
N TYR A 135 -10.78 -24.12 0.05
CA TYR A 135 -10.81 -23.24 -1.12
C TYR A 135 -9.40 -22.83 -1.56
N TYR A 136 -8.57 -22.34 -0.64
CA TYR A 136 -7.25 -21.80 -0.96
C TYR A 136 -6.29 -22.88 -1.47
N LYS A 137 -6.34 -24.10 -0.89
CA LYS A 137 -5.54 -25.24 -1.36
C LYS A 137 -5.91 -25.65 -2.78
N ASP A 138 -7.19 -25.83 -3.06
CA ASP A 138 -7.68 -26.19 -4.40
C ASP A 138 -7.30 -25.12 -5.45
N ARG A 139 -7.30 -23.84 -5.05
CA ARG A 139 -6.89 -22.73 -5.92
C ARG A 139 -5.38 -22.71 -6.18
N CYS A 140 -4.55 -22.84 -5.14
CA CYS A 140 -3.09 -22.87 -5.29
C CYS A 140 -2.62 -23.99 -6.25
N GLU A 141 -3.37 -25.10 -6.33
CA GLU A 141 -3.08 -26.19 -7.27
C GLU A 141 -3.44 -25.84 -8.73
N LYS A 142 -4.28 -24.81 -8.96
CA LYS A 142 -4.83 -24.45 -10.28
C LYS A 142 -4.26 -23.17 -10.89
N GLU A 143 -3.72 -22.25 -10.08
CA GLU A 143 -3.17 -20.98 -10.58
C GLU A 143 -1.70 -21.16 -11.02
N SER A 144 -1.36 -20.78 -12.25
CA SER A 144 0.06 -20.63 -12.62
C SER A 144 0.59 -19.38 -11.93
N ASP A 145 1.68 -19.51 -11.17
CA ASP A 145 2.36 -18.39 -10.50
C ASP A 145 2.88 -17.36 -11.53
N GLN A 146 2.02 -16.43 -11.97
CA GLN A 146 2.45 -15.27 -12.73
C GLN A 146 3.18 -14.32 -11.77
N VAL A 147 4.51 -14.31 -11.88
CA VAL A 147 5.35 -13.35 -11.18
C VAL A 147 5.21 -12.00 -11.88
N LEU A 148 4.57 -11.05 -11.21
CA LEU A 148 4.42 -9.69 -11.71
C LEU A 148 5.78 -8.98 -11.74
N PHE A 149 6.10 -8.31 -12.84
CA PHE A 149 7.31 -7.50 -12.96
C PHE A 149 7.33 -6.31 -11.98
N LEU A 150 6.16 -5.67 -11.78
CA LEU A 150 5.96 -4.59 -10.82
C LEU A 150 4.55 -4.71 -10.22
N ASN A 151 4.46 -4.71 -8.88
CA ASN A 151 3.18 -4.83 -8.17
C ASN A 151 2.94 -3.58 -7.30
N LEU A 152 2.34 -2.55 -7.90
CA LEU A 152 2.04 -1.28 -7.22
C LEU A 152 0.90 -1.41 -6.19
N GLU A 153 0.00 -2.37 -6.39
CA GLU A 153 -1.07 -2.65 -5.43
C GLU A 153 -0.48 -3.11 -4.09
N ARG A 154 0.55 -3.97 -4.13
CA ARG A 154 1.30 -4.37 -2.94
C ARG A 154 1.91 -3.17 -2.22
N GLU A 155 2.54 -2.26 -2.97
CA GLU A 155 3.18 -1.08 -2.39
C GLU A 155 2.16 -0.16 -1.73
N TYR A 156 1.01 0.09 -2.38
CA TYR A 156 -0.07 0.86 -1.78
C TYR A 156 -0.58 0.22 -0.50
N ILE A 157 -0.85 -1.09 -0.52
CA ILE A 157 -1.33 -1.83 0.67
C ILE A 157 -0.35 -1.66 1.84
N ASN A 158 0.96 -1.71 1.59
CA ASN A 158 1.98 -1.52 2.63
C ASN A 158 1.99 -0.09 3.22
N LEU A 159 1.69 0.93 2.42
CA LEU A 159 1.75 2.34 2.79
C LEU A 159 0.36 2.98 3.00
N MET A 160 -0.69 2.15 2.99
CA MET A 160 -2.06 2.59 2.83
C MET A 160 -2.49 3.61 3.88
N GLU A 161 -2.17 3.38 5.15
CA GLU A 161 -2.56 4.29 6.23
C GLU A 161 -1.95 5.69 6.05
N GLU A 162 -0.66 5.75 5.75
CA GLU A 162 0.07 7.01 5.52
C GLU A 162 -0.45 7.73 4.27
N VAL A 163 -0.67 6.99 3.19
CA VAL A 163 -1.17 7.52 1.91
C VAL A 163 -2.60 8.05 2.07
N ASP A 164 -3.50 7.26 2.64
CA ASP A 164 -4.90 7.65 2.84
C ASP A 164 -5.00 8.87 3.77
N GLN A 165 -4.22 8.91 4.84
CA GLN A 165 -4.20 10.06 5.74
C GLN A 165 -3.73 11.33 5.02
N ALA A 166 -2.67 11.25 4.20
CA ALA A 166 -2.19 12.38 3.42
C ALA A 166 -3.24 12.85 2.39
N LEU A 167 -3.86 11.92 1.66
CA LEU A 167 -4.92 12.22 0.68
C LEU A 167 -6.13 12.90 1.33
N LEU A 168 -6.62 12.36 2.44
CA LEU A 168 -7.75 12.94 3.18
C LEU A 168 -7.42 14.32 3.75
N SER A 169 -6.18 14.53 4.21
CA SER A 169 -5.72 15.84 4.67
C SER A 169 -5.78 16.91 3.57
N VAL A 170 -5.33 16.57 2.36
CA VAL A 170 -5.39 17.47 1.20
C VAL A 170 -6.84 17.72 0.78
N ALA A 171 -7.66 16.67 0.71
CA ALA A 171 -9.08 16.78 0.35
C ALA A 171 -9.85 17.68 1.31
N ALA A 172 -9.60 17.56 2.62
CA ALA A 172 -10.24 18.40 3.65
C ALA A 172 -9.88 19.89 3.52
N LYS A 173 -8.67 20.21 3.02
CA LYS A 173 -8.20 21.59 2.80
C LYS A 173 -8.64 22.16 1.45
N ALA A 174 -8.96 21.30 0.49
CA ALA A 174 -9.29 21.65 -0.89
C ALA A 174 -8.23 22.50 -1.63
N GLN A 175 -6.96 22.44 -1.19
CA GLN A 175 -5.85 23.16 -1.82
C GLN A 175 -5.03 22.19 -2.69
N TYR A 176 -5.52 21.93 -3.90
CA TYR A 176 -4.96 20.89 -4.77
C TYR A 176 -3.75 21.33 -5.61
N ILE A 177 -3.53 22.64 -5.76
CA ILE A 177 -2.45 23.21 -6.57
C ILE A 177 -1.59 24.08 -5.66
N MET A 178 -0.28 23.82 -5.66
CA MET A 178 0.69 24.55 -4.83
C MET A 178 0.28 24.59 -3.34
N GLY A 179 -0.15 23.43 -2.84
CA GLY A 179 -0.46 23.20 -1.42
C GLY A 179 0.79 23.20 -0.54
N PRO A 180 0.64 23.32 0.79
CA PRO A 180 1.75 23.22 1.73
C PRO A 180 2.52 21.89 1.62
N GLU A 181 1.85 20.81 1.19
CA GLU A 181 2.45 19.51 0.93
C GLU A 181 3.54 19.57 -0.15
N VAL A 182 3.38 20.44 -1.16
CA VAL A 182 4.39 20.64 -2.23
C VAL A 182 5.67 21.25 -1.66
N SER A 183 5.57 22.35 -0.92
CA SER A 183 6.75 23.01 -0.33
C SER A 183 7.42 22.15 0.74
N GLN A 184 6.66 21.35 1.49
CA GLN A 184 7.23 20.37 2.42
C GLN A 184 7.99 19.27 1.69
N PHE A 185 7.44 18.74 0.60
CA PHE A 185 8.13 17.77 -0.25
C PHE A 185 9.40 18.36 -0.86
N GLU A 186 9.35 19.56 -1.41
CA GLU A 186 10.53 20.25 -1.98
C GLU A 186 11.63 20.46 -0.93
N ALA A 187 11.28 20.90 0.28
CA ALA A 187 12.25 21.04 1.37
C ALA A 187 12.86 19.69 1.79
N GLY A 188 12.02 18.65 1.91
CA GLY A 188 12.44 17.29 2.21
C GLY A 188 13.35 16.69 1.14
N ALA A 189 13.00 16.86 -0.14
CA ALA A 189 13.79 16.39 -1.28
C ALA A 189 15.13 17.12 -1.37
N ALA A 190 15.16 18.44 -1.16
CA ALA A 190 16.40 19.21 -1.13
C ALA A 190 17.33 18.71 -0.02
N SER A 191 16.78 18.47 1.18
CA SER A 191 17.53 17.92 2.31
C SER A 191 18.03 16.49 2.03
N TYR A 192 17.19 15.63 1.44
CA TYR A 192 17.54 14.25 1.13
C TYR A 192 18.66 14.15 0.08
N LEU A 193 18.60 14.99 -0.96
CA LEU A 193 19.57 15.02 -2.05
C LEU A 193 20.83 15.85 -1.72
N GLY A 194 20.86 16.57 -0.59
CA GLY A 194 21.97 17.42 -0.21
C GLY A 194 22.16 18.67 -1.10
N THR A 195 21.08 19.18 -1.70
CA THR A 195 21.07 20.38 -2.56
C THR A 195 20.43 21.57 -1.87
N LYS A 196 20.67 22.78 -2.39
CA LYS A 196 20.07 24.03 -1.86
C LYS A 196 18.57 24.15 -2.15
N HIS A 197 18.14 23.63 -3.29
CA HIS A 197 16.77 23.78 -3.79
C HIS A 197 16.31 22.50 -4.50
N ALA A 198 15.04 22.16 -4.32
CA ALA A 198 14.30 21.23 -5.17
C ALA A 198 13.02 21.93 -5.61
N ILE A 199 12.59 21.70 -6.86
CA ILE A 199 11.39 22.31 -7.43
C ILE A 199 10.53 21.19 -8.02
N GLY A 200 9.31 21.04 -7.49
CA GLY A 200 8.33 20.06 -7.94
C GLY A 200 7.71 20.49 -9.28
N VAL A 201 7.66 19.56 -10.23
CA VAL A 201 7.08 19.77 -11.57
C VAL A 201 6.25 18.56 -11.98
N ALA A 202 5.51 18.68 -13.08
CA ALA A 202 4.53 17.67 -13.49
C ALA A 202 5.14 16.32 -13.91
N SER A 203 6.37 16.32 -14.44
CA SER A 203 7.02 15.11 -14.95
C SER A 203 8.55 15.22 -14.98
N GLY A 204 9.24 14.08 -15.09
CA GLY A 204 10.70 14.06 -15.29
C GLY A 204 11.14 14.69 -16.62
N THR A 205 10.29 14.67 -17.65
CA THR A 205 10.59 15.35 -18.93
C THR A 205 10.50 16.87 -18.78
N ASP A 206 9.47 17.38 -18.09
CA ASP A 206 9.37 18.81 -17.82
C ASP A 206 10.50 19.30 -16.90
N ALA A 207 10.96 18.46 -15.97
CA ALA A 207 12.14 18.78 -15.15
C ALA A 207 13.38 19.04 -16.02
N LEU A 208 13.64 18.18 -17.02
CA LEU A 208 14.74 18.35 -17.96
C LEU A 208 14.55 19.60 -18.84
N VAL A 209 13.36 19.78 -19.41
CA VAL A 209 13.06 20.94 -20.27
C VAL A 209 13.23 22.25 -19.51
N LEU A 210 12.66 22.37 -18.30
CA LEU A 210 12.73 23.58 -17.50
C LEU A 210 14.15 23.88 -17.04
N ALA A 211 14.94 22.85 -16.67
CA ALA A 211 16.34 23.02 -16.34
C ALA A 211 17.16 23.55 -17.53
N LEU A 212 16.94 22.99 -18.72
CA LEU A 212 17.61 23.43 -19.95
C LEU A 212 17.20 24.85 -20.34
N ARG A 213 15.92 25.20 -20.28
CA ARG A 213 15.44 26.56 -20.59
C ARG A 213 15.95 27.59 -19.58
N ALA A 214 16.02 27.24 -18.30
CA ALA A 214 16.66 28.09 -17.29
C ALA A 214 18.15 28.33 -17.61
N LEU A 215 18.86 27.30 -18.06
CA LEU A 215 20.25 27.41 -18.50
C LEU A 215 20.39 28.27 -19.77
N ALA A 216 19.47 28.15 -20.73
CA ALA A 216 19.44 29.02 -21.92
C ALA A 216 19.30 30.50 -21.51
N ILE A 217 18.34 30.81 -20.62
CA ILE A 217 18.12 32.18 -20.11
C ILE A 217 19.40 32.69 -19.44
N GLN A 218 20.05 31.86 -18.63
CA GLN A 218 21.29 32.23 -17.96
C GLN A 218 22.43 32.53 -18.95
N ARG A 219 22.52 31.77 -20.05
CA ARG A 219 23.65 31.85 -21.00
C ARG A 219 23.49 32.92 -22.06
N SER A 220 22.29 33.04 -22.65
CA SER A 220 22.03 33.89 -23.81
C SER A 220 20.99 34.98 -23.54
N GLY A 221 20.31 34.93 -22.40
CA GLY A 221 19.15 35.78 -22.10
C GLY A 221 17.88 35.37 -22.86
N GLN A 222 17.92 34.26 -23.62
CA GLN A 222 16.78 33.74 -24.37
C GLN A 222 16.19 32.51 -23.66
N GLU A 223 14.88 32.31 -23.81
CA GLU A 223 14.17 31.19 -23.18
C GLU A 223 14.51 29.82 -23.80
N PHE A 224 15.04 29.82 -25.02
CA PHE A 224 15.41 28.64 -25.79
C PHE A 224 16.86 28.74 -26.26
N PHE A 225 17.47 27.58 -26.47
CA PHE A 225 18.70 27.46 -27.24
C PHE A 225 18.45 27.67 -28.74
N SER A 226 19.52 27.78 -29.51
CA SER A 226 19.51 27.70 -30.98
C SER A 226 19.68 26.25 -31.43
N GLU A 227 19.21 25.90 -32.63
CA GLU A 227 19.45 24.57 -33.22
C GLU A 227 20.94 24.26 -33.38
N GLU A 228 21.78 25.30 -33.46
CA GLU A 228 23.25 25.18 -33.52
C GLU A 228 23.88 24.82 -32.16
N ASP A 229 23.17 25.01 -31.05
CA ASP A 229 23.64 24.62 -29.72
C ASP A 229 23.54 23.10 -29.57
N LEU A 230 24.68 22.46 -29.26
CA LEU A 230 24.78 21.02 -29.11
C LEU A 230 24.79 20.64 -27.63
N ILE A 231 23.89 19.73 -27.24
CA ILE A 231 23.87 19.16 -25.89
C ILE A 231 24.21 17.67 -25.96
N ILE A 232 25.27 17.29 -25.25
CA ILE A 232 25.74 15.91 -25.19
C ILE A 232 24.73 15.05 -24.43
N THR A 233 24.35 13.92 -25.02
CA THR A 233 23.58 12.85 -24.37
C THR A 233 23.93 11.51 -25.02
N SER A 234 23.26 10.42 -24.65
CA SER A 234 23.44 9.12 -25.29
C SER A 234 22.21 8.71 -26.09
N SER A 235 22.42 7.90 -27.13
CA SER A 235 21.33 7.22 -27.83
C SER A 235 20.80 6.01 -27.05
N PHE A 236 21.57 5.50 -26.06
CA PHE A 236 21.16 4.43 -25.15
C PHE A 236 20.56 5.00 -23.85
N THR A 237 19.49 5.78 -23.98
CA THR A 237 18.70 6.32 -22.86
C THR A 237 17.21 6.29 -23.20
N PHE A 238 16.34 6.57 -22.24
CA PHE A 238 14.93 6.78 -22.54
C PHE A 238 14.73 8.06 -23.38
N ILE A 239 13.81 8.01 -24.35
CA ILE A 239 13.61 9.07 -25.35
C ILE A 239 13.40 10.47 -24.75
N ALA A 240 12.85 10.55 -23.53
CA ALA A 240 12.64 11.81 -22.83
C ALA A 240 13.91 12.69 -22.72
N THR A 241 15.10 12.10 -22.66
CA THR A 241 16.35 12.89 -22.59
C THR A 241 16.60 13.67 -23.87
N GLY A 242 16.48 13.02 -25.03
CA GLY A 242 16.64 13.67 -26.34
C GLY A 242 15.48 14.62 -26.67
N ASP A 243 14.25 14.21 -26.36
CA ASP A 243 13.05 15.03 -26.54
C ASP A 243 13.15 16.35 -25.73
N ALA A 244 13.64 16.29 -24.50
CA ALA A 244 13.81 17.48 -23.67
C ALA A 244 14.82 18.47 -24.26
N ILE A 245 15.91 18.00 -24.89
CA ILE A 245 16.91 18.84 -25.56
C ILE A 245 16.28 19.56 -26.74
N LEU A 246 15.55 18.83 -27.60
CA LEU A 246 14.84 19.41 -28.74
C LEU A 246 13.77 20.42 -28.32
N ARG A 247 12.98 20.09 -27.28
CA ARG A 247 11.97 21.00 -26.71
C ARG A 247 12.58 22.26 -26.08
N ALA A 248 13.85 22.22 -25.68
CA ALA A 248 14.59 23.38 -25.20
C ALA A 248 15.23 24.20 -26.35
N GLY A 249 15.11 23.77 -27.60
CA GLY A 249 15.60 24.45 -28.80
C GLY A 249 17.00 24.03 -29.27
N ALA A 250 17.64 23.08 -28.59
CA ALA A 250 19.00 22.60 -28.90
C ALA A 250 18.98 21.30 -29.71
N THR A 251 20.13 20.94 -30.28
CA THR A 251 20.32 19.66 -30.99
C THR A 251 21.04 18.64 -30.11
N PRO A 252 20.49 17.41 -29.92
CA PRO A 252 21.19 16.34 -29.22
C PRO A 252 22.44 15.90 -29.99
N LEU A 253 23.58 15.88 -29.29
CA LEU A 253 24.82 15.26 -29.78
C LEU A 253 25.00 13.92 -29.05
N PHE A 254 24.85 12.82 -29.78
CA PHE A 254 24.93 11.49 -29.19
C PHE A 254 26.37 11.01 -29.01
N VAL A 255 26.69 10.62 -27.77
CA VAL A 255 27.92 9.96 -27.36
C VAL A 255 27.59 8.54 -26.87
N ASP A 256 28.50 7.61 -27.12
CA ASP A 256 28.30 6.20 -26.80
C ASP A 256 28.39 5.93 -25.28
N ILE A 257 27.97 4.75 -24.87
CA ILE A 257 27.99 4.31 -23.47
C ILE A 257 29.22 3.46 -23.13
N ASP A 258 29.53 3.33 -21.85
CA ASP A 258 30.38 2.23 -21.36
C ASP A 258 29.51 0.96 -21.30
N PRO A 259 29.90 -0.14 -21.98
CA PRO A 259 29.11 -1.37 -22.00
C PRO A 259 29.05 -2.10 -20.65
N ASN A 260 29.87 -1.72 -19.66
CA ASN A 260 29.88 -2.36 -18.34
C ASN A 260 28.81 -1.81 -17.40
N ASP A 261 28.46 -0.52 -17.51
CA ASP A 261 27.48 0.13 -16.63
C ASP A 261 26.32 0.80 -17.37
N PHE A 262 26.38 0.84 -18.71
CA PHE A 262 25.41 1.44 -19.60
C PHE A 262 25.23 2.96 -19.42
N ASN A 263 26.17 3.65 -18.77
CA ASN A 263 26.19 5.10 -18.64
C ASN A 263 27.01 5.74 -19.77
N LEU A 264 26.85 7.05 -19.93
CA LEU A 264 27.56 7.83 -20.95
C LEU A 264 29.07 7.79 -20.72
N ASN A 265 29.84 7.42 -21.75
CA ASN A 265 31.30 7.29 -21.69
C ASN A 265 31.95 8.66 -22.00
N VAL A 266 32.36 9.37 -20.95
CA VAL A 266 32.99 10.71 -21.01
C VAL A 266 34.50 10.63 -20.87
#